data_AF-A0A8T7FFH5-F1
#
_entry.id   AF-A0A8T7FFH5-F1
#
_cell.length_a   1.000
_cell.length_b   1.000
_cell.length_c   1.000
_cell.angle_alpha   90.00
_cell.angle_beta   90.00
_cell.angle_gamma   90.00
#
_symmetry.space_group_name_H-M   'P 1'
#
loop_
_entity.id
_entity.type
_entity.pdbx_description
1 polymer ?
#
loop_
_entity_poly.entity_id
_entity_poly.type
_entity_poly.pdbx_seq_one_letter_code
_entity_poly.pdbx_strand_id
1 'polypeptide(L)'
;MKTLIIGLGNPILGDDGVGWKVAQEISRQLPVTDSQSPVEVDCAALGGLSLMERLVGCQRAILVDALETGQGPEGSVRVFPLEALPNPSAGHSTAV
;
A
#
# COMPACT_ATOMS: atom_id res chain seq x y z
N MET A 1 -14.69 12.40 -2.24
CA MET A 1 -14.50 10.96 -2.03
C MET A 1 -13.16 10.74 -1.37
N LYS A 2 -13.09 10.16 -0.17
CA LYS A 2 -11.82 10.00 0.58
C LYS A 2 -11.05 8.79 0.06
N THR A 3 -9.88 9.03 -0.52
CA THR A 3 -8.95 8.02 -1.01
C THR A 3 -7.73 7.95 -0.11
N LEU A 4 -7.33 6.75 0.28
CA LEU A 4 -6.13 6.51 1.07
C LEU A 4 -5.13 5.68 0.24
N ILE A 5 -3.90 6.17 0.14
CA ILE A 5 -2.78 5.48 -0.50
C ILE A 5 -1.83 5.01 0.60
N ILE A 6 -1.56 3.72 0.68
CA ILE A 6 -0.67 3.15 1.70
C ILE A 6 0.48 2.44 1.01
N GLY A 7 1.70 2.91 1.29
CA GLY A 7 2.92 2.16 1.02
C GLY A 7 3.15 1.11 2.10
N LEU A 8 3.12 -0.17 1.72
CA LEU A 8 3.43 -1.30 2.59
C LEU A 8 4.90 -1.71 2.48
N GLY A 9 5.34 -2.54 3.42
CA GLY A 9 6.65 -3.18 3.42
C GLY A 9 7.64 -2.59 4.42
N ASN A 10 8.82 -3.20 4.51
CA ASN A 10 9.84 -2.87 5.49
C ASN A 10 10.96 -1.99 4.89
N PRO A 11 11.10 -0.71 5.29
CA PRO A 11 12.07 0.22 4.69
C PRO A 11 13.54 -0.16 4.91
N ILE A 12 13.85 -1.09 5.83
CA ILE A 12 15.22 -1.56 6.07
C ILE A 12 15.54 -2.90 5.37
N LEU A 13 14.57 -3.52 4.70
CA LEU A 13 14.72 -4.85 4.08
C LEU A 13 14.76 -4.76 2.55
N GLY A 14 15.76 -4.06 2.01
CA GLY A 14 16.01 -4.01 0.57
C GLY A 14 14.79 -3.58 -0.24
N ASP A 15 14.40 -4.41 -1.22
CA ASP A 15 13.28 -4.13 -2.13
C ASP A 15 11.90 -4.20 -1.47
N ASP A 16 11.79 -4.82 -0.28
CA ASP A 16 10.55 -4.81 0.51
C ASP A 16 10.15 -3.38 0.91
N GLY A 17 11.12 -2.45 0.98
CA GLY A 17 10.86 -1.04 1.26
C GLY A 17 10.27 -0.24 0.10
N VAL A 18 10.02 -0.85 -1.07
CA VAL A 18 9.59 -0.13 -2.28
C VAL A 18 8.24 0.57 -2.10
N GLY A 19 7.29 -0.03 -1.36
CA GLY A 19 5.98 0.59 -1.12
C GLY A 19 6.10 1.93 -0.40
N TRP A 20 6.99 2.02 0.60
CA TRP A 20 7.29 3.28 1.30
C TRP A 20 7.92 4.32 0.36
N LYS A 21 8.83 3.90 -0.52
CA LYS A 21 9.46 4.81 -1.49
C LYS A 21 8.43 5.41 -2.45
N VAL A 22 7.49 4.59 -2.92
CA VAL A 22 6.38 5.06 -3.77
C VAL A 22 5.48 6.03 -3.02
N ALA A 23 5.06 5.71 -1.79
CA ALA A 23 4.20 6.59 -1.00
C ALA A 23 4.87 7.94 -0.69
N GLN A 24 6.16 7.95 -0.34
CA GLN A 24 6.94 9.18 -0.12
C GLN A 24 7.01 10.04 -1.38
N GLU A 25 7.26 9.43 -2.54
CA GLU A 25 7.34 10.17 -3.80
C GLU A 25 5.97 10.72 -4.24
N ILE A 26 4.88 9.98 -4.03
CA ILE A 26 3.52 10.47 -4.26
C ILE A 26 3.24 11.68 -3.35
N SER A 27 3.57 11.58 -2.06
CA SER A 27 3.39 12.68 -1.10
C SER A 27 4.18 13.93 -1.52
N ARG A 28 5.40 13.76 -2.05
CA ARG A 28 6.22 14.86 -2.58
C ARG A 28 5.64 15.54 -3.83
N GLN A 29 4.95 14.77 -4.68
CA GLN A 29 4.36 15.27 -5.92
C GLN A 29 2.96 15.84 -5.73
N LEU A 30 2.24 15.39 -4.70
CA LEU A 30 0.94 15.95 -4.38
C LEU A 30 1.12 17.40 -3.92
N PRO A 31 0.30 18.33 -4.45
CA PRO A 31 0.33 19.70 -3.96
C PRO A 31 -0.01 19.71 -2.47
N VAL A 32 0.65 20.60 -1.71
CA VAL A 32 0.26 20.91 -0.33
C VAL A 32 -1.10 21.60 -0.39
N THR A 33 -2.16 20.81 -0.53
CA THR A 33 -3.53 21.29 -0.39
C THR A 33 -3.88 21.30 1.09
N ASP A 34 -4.73 22.27 1.48
CA ASP A 34 -5.31 22.37 2.82
C ASP A 34 -5.78 21.02 3.37
N SER A 35 -6.01 20.95 4.68
CA SER A 35 -6.45 19.78 5.46
C SER A 35 -7.74 19.06 4.99
N GLN A 36 -8.27 19.43 3.82
CA GLN A 36 -9.44 18.90 3.13
C GLN A 36 -9.08 18.13 1.84
N SER A 37 -7.80 17.83 1.57
CA SER A 37 -7.42 17.02 0.41
C SER A 37 -8.20 15.69 0.39
N PRO A 38 -8.83 15.32 -0.74
CA PRO A 38 -9.54 14.04 -0.84
C PRO A 38 -8.59 12.83 -0.89
N VAL A 39 -7.28 13.06 -0.94
CA VAL A 39 -6.25 12.02 -1.01
C VAL A 39 -5.33 12.13 0.20
N GLU A 40 -5.25 11.05 0.96
CA GLU A 40 -4.34 10.86 2.08
C GLU A 40 -3.27 9.82 1.68
N VAL A 41 -2.03 10.05 2.08
CA VAL A 41 -0.90 9.15 1.78
C VAL A 41 -0.21 8.79 3.08
N ASP A 42 0.04 7.49 3.27
CA ASP A 42 0.58 6.95 4.50
C ASP A 42 1.51 5.76 4.23
N CYS A 43 2.26 5.34 5.25
CA CYS A 43 3.17 4.20 5.19
C CYS A 43 2.87 3.25 6.36
N ALA A 44 2.91 1.94 6.10
CA ALA A 44 2.76 0.92 7.14
C ALA A 44 3.79 -0.19 6.94
N ALA A 45 4.52 -0.52 8.01
CA ALA A 45 5.47 -1.64 8.00
C ALA A 45 4.82 -3.00 8.27
N LEU A 46 3.60 -2.99 8.81
CA LEU A 46 2.86 -4.18 9.21
C LEU A 46 1.44 -4.11 8.67
N GLY A 47 0.95 -5.27 8.22
CA GLY A 47 -0.46 -5.48 7.92
C GLY A 47 -1.30 -5.77 9.17
N GLY A 48 -2.44 -6.43 8.99
CA GLY A 48 -3.31 -6.85 10.09
C GLY A 48 -4.18 -5.71 10.64
N LEU A 49 -4.45 -5.74 11.95
CA LEU A 49 -5.44 -4.85 12.57
C LEU A 49 -5.07 -3.37 12.49
N SER A 50 -3.78 -3.03 12.64
CA SER A 50 -3.31 -1.64 12.52
C SER A 50 -3.55 -1.07 11.12
N LEU A 51 -3.39 -1.89 10.08
CA LEU A 51 -3.75 -1.52 8.72
C LEU A 51 -5.27 -1.37 8.56
N MET A 52 -6.05 -2.28 9.12
CA MET A 52 -7.52 -2.21 9.07
C MET A 52 -8.06 -0.93 9.71
N GLU A 53 -7.53 -0.52 10.87
CA GLU A 53 -7.92 0.72 11.54
C GLU A 53 -7.66 1.95 10.68
N ARG A 54 -6.56 1.99 9.92
CA ARG A 54 -6.26 3.08 8.98
C ARG A 54 -7.22 3.14 7.81
N LEU A 55 -7.74 2.00 7.35
CA LEU A 55 -8.69 1.93 6.24
C LEU A 55 -10.10 2.41 6.62
N VAL A 56 -10.43 2.54 7.91
CA VAL A 56 -11.76 2.94 8.37
C VAL A 56 -12.15 4.33 7.83
N GLY A 57 -13.36 4.43 7.28
CA GLY A 57 -13.90 5.68 6.74
C GLY A 57 -13.36 6.08 5.36
N CYS A 58 -12.42 5.32 4.79
CA CYS A 58 -11.97 5.50 3.42
C CYS A 58 -12.94 4.84 2.44
N GLN A 59 -13.24 5.52 1.34
CA GLN A 59 -14.12 4.99 0.28
C GLN A 59 -13.33 4.24 -0.78
N ARG A 60 -12.04 4.52 -0.88
CA ARG A 60 -11.09 3.85 -1.77
C ARG A 60 -9.74 3.74 -1.08
N ALA A 61 -9.13 2.57 -1.17
CA ALA A 61 -7.78 2.33 -0.73
C ALA A 61 -6.92 1.87 -1.91
N ILE A 62 -5.69 2.35 -1.97
CA ILE A 62 -4.66 1.90 -2.91
C ILE A 62 -3.48 1.41 -2.07
N LEU A 63 -3.22 0.12 -2.12
CA LEU A 63 -2.08 -0.50 -1.44
C LEU A 63 -0.95 -0.68 -2.44
N VAL A 64 0.26 -0.25 -2.07
CA VAL A 64 1.47 -0.43 -2.86
C VAL A 64 2.44 -1.25 -2.04
N ASP A 65 2.81 -2.42 -2.55
CA ASP A 65 3.65 -3.39 -1.83
C ASP A 65 4.65 -4.06 -2.78
N ALA A 66 5.73 -4.60 -2.21
CA ALA A 66 6.60 -5.51 -2.93
C ALA A 66 5.86 -6.84 -3.18
N LEU A 67 6.01 -7.40 -4.37
CA LEU A 67 5.36 -8.66 -4.72
C LEU A 67 6.34 -9.57 -5.47
N GLU A 68 6.63 -10.72 -4.88
CA GLU A 68 7.37 -11.79 -5.54
C GLU A 68 6.39 -12.79 -6.16
N THR A 69 6.32 -12.81 -7.49
CA THR A 69 5.48 -13.77 -8.23
C THR A 69 6.28 -14.86 -8.93
N GLY A 70 7.61 -14.68 -9.05
CA GLY A 70 8.45 -15.46 -9.96
C GLY A 70 8.05 -15.29 -11.45
N GLN A 71 7.16 -14.36 -11.77
CA GLN A 71 6.64 -14.15 -13.12
C GLN A 71 7.00 -12.76 -13.64
N GLY A 72 7.82 -12.73 -14.69
CA GLY A 72 8.29 -11.51 -15.33
C GLY A 72 9.63 -11.02 -14.76
N PRO A 73 10.23 -9.98 -15.38
CA PRO A 73 11.49 -9.42 -14.92
C PRO A 73 11.33 -8.65 -13.59
N GLU A 74 12.43 -8.55 -12.84
CA GLU A 74 12.53 -7.70 -11.65
C GLU A 74 12.11 -6.24 -11.96
N GLY A 75 11.43 -5.60 -11.02
CA GLY A 75 10.88 -4.25 -11.20
C GLY A 75 9.57 -4.17 -12.02
N SER A 76 9.00 -5.31 -12.42
CA SER A 76 7.67 -5.32 -13.07
C SER A 76 6.57 -4.80 -12.14
N VAL A 77 5.73 -3.90 -12.66
CA VAL A 77 4.57 -3.36 -11.93
C VAL A 77 3.31 -4.09 -12.35
N ARG A 78 2.54 -4.57 -11.37
CA ARG A 78 1.24 -5.22 -11.57
C ARG A 78 0.18 -4.49 -10.75
N VAL A 79 -1.03 -4.40 -11.31
CA VAL A 79 -2.17 -3.75 -10.65
C VAL A 79 -3.31 -4.73 -10.62
N PHE A 80 -3.85 -4.98 -9.42
CA PHE A 80 -4.97 -5.89 -9.21
C PHE A 80 -6.12 -5.14 -8.55
N PRO A 81 -7.34 -5.19 -9.12
CA PRO A 81 -8.53 -4.82 -8.36
C PRO A 81 -8.82 -5.89 -7.30
N LEU A 82 -9.52 -5.53 -6.22
CA LEU A 82 -9.81 -6.44 -5.11
C LEU A 82 -10.57 -7.69 -5.59
N GLU A 83 -11.47 -7.52 -6.57
CA GLU A 83 -12.30 -8.57 -7.14
C GLU A 83 -11.50 -9.60 -7.97
N ALA A 84 -10.28 -9.25 -8.38
CA ALA A 84 -9.39 -10.16 -9.09
C ALA A 84 -8.53 -11.03 -8.17
N LEU A 85 -8.56 -10.79 -6.84
CA LEU A 85 -7.83 -11.62 -5.89
C LEU A 85 -8.52 -12.99 -5.76
N PRO A 86 -7.80 -14.11 -5.97
CA PRO A 86 -8.40 -15.46 -5.96
C PRO A 86 -9.09 -15.81 -4.64
N ASN A 87 -8.55 -15.31 -3.52
CA ASN A 87 -9.13 -15.45 -2.20
C ASN A 87 -8.81 -14.20 -1.35
N PRO A 88 -9.74 -13.23 -1.23
CA PRO A 88 -9.54 -12.02 -0.42
C PRO A 88 -9.40 -12.28 1.08
N SER A 89 -9.72 -13.49 1.55
CA SER A 89 -9.61 -13.90 2.95
C SER A 89 -8.34 -14.72 3.24
N ALA A 90 -7.49 -14.96 2.23
CA ALA A 90 -6.20 -15.59 2.46
C ALA A 90 -5.32 -14.66 3.30
N GLY A 91 -4.77 -15.19 4.39
CA GLY A 91 -3.88 -14.46 5.28
C GLY A 91 -2.53 -15.17 5.41
N HIS A 92 -1.46 -14.38 5.46
CA HIS A 92 -0.14 -14.83 5.86
C HIS A 92 0.28 -14.00 7.08
N SER A 93 0.60 -14.66 8.19
CA SER A 93 1.10 -14.00 9.39
C SER A 93 2.61 -14.09 9.41
N THR A 94 3.29 -12.95 9.43
CA THR A 94 4.73 -12.87 9.70
C THR A 94 5.04 -12.95 11.20
N ALA A 95 4.02 -12.94 12.06
CA ALA A 95 4.14 -13.26 13.48
C ALA A 95 4.16 -14.79 13.63
N VAL A 96 5.35 -15.36 13.56
CA VAL A 96 5.70 -16.69 14.07
C VAL A 96 6.90 -16.54 14.98
#